data_AF-A0A1F2SBK1-F1
#
_entry.id   AF-A0A1F2SBK1-F1
#
_cell.length_a   1.000
_cell.length_b   1.000
_cell.length_c   1.000
_cell.angle_alpha   90.00
_cell.angle_beta   90.00
_cell.angle_gamma   90.00
#
_symmetry.space_group_name_H-M   'P 1'
#
loop_
_entity.id
_entity.type
_entity.pdbx_description
1 polymer ?
#
loop_
_entity_poly.entity_id
_entity_poly.type
_entity_poly.pdbx_seq_one_letter_code
_entity_poly.pdbx_strand_id
1 'polypeptide(L)'
;MAPEIANVREQVRGLRQQISDAVRRQRIAENRLRLDGKLMASRLPKPLAALVASRFNPDGPFGGRELTEEEVEMEIQRVREAYAALSPVGKVVETGRVKVVREPEEKLQMALDRLFNLPVEDSSIPAFHGIREAYVAYTGDGDVSGLLPTQMRIREDITSTTFPDALANTLRRMLLKDYREQDYGVSLIAQSSSVPDFRTQERVRVGYFGDLPTVATESADYTELTAPTDEKASYSVVTFGGIVTITRKMIINDDLGVVPQIVSRLGRSARRTLAQRVFNLMINNPAIYDSVAWFHATHGNLGSTALTATELDVVRTAMRNRTEKDSNKKLGIGPNVLVVPHELEGKARQENMREYLDTSFTPNPVRFMFGANGERIIVSPLLSDANDWYVFASVEEAPTVEVGFLQGRQEPEFFLAEDPASEKVFTSDKIRYKVRHEFEAAVIDYRGAYKEAVV
;
A
#
# COMPACT_ATOMS: atom_id res chain seq x y z
N MET A 1 -8.26 -85.25 77.43
CA MET A 1 -8.21 -85.07 75.95
C MET A 1 -9.21 -84.01 75.41
N ALA A 2 -9.46 -82.93 76.15
CA ALA A 2 -10.23 -81.76 75.68
C ALA A 2 -9.46 -80.41 75.77
N PRO A 3 -8.50 -80.20 76.71
CA PRO A 3 -7.82 -78.90 76.80
C PRO A 3 -6.66 -78.72 75.80
N GLU A 4 -5.98 -79.80 75.39
CA GLU A 4 -4.86 -79.71 74.43
C GLU A 4 -5.31 -79.36 73.01
N ILE A 5 -6.48 -79.83 72.57
CA ILE A 5 -7.03 -79.51 71.24
C ILE A 5 -7.48 -78.04 71.18
N ALA A 6 -7.94 -77.47 72.31
CA ALA A 6 -8.29 -76.05 72.40
C ALA A 6 -7.05 -75.16 72.28
N ASN A 7 -5.96 -75.51 72.98
CA ASN A 7 -4.70 -74.77 72.95
C ASN A 7 -4.05 -74.80 71.55
N VAL A 8 -4.07 -75.96 70.87
CA VAL A 8 -3.56 -76.06 69.49
C VAL A 8 -4.43 -75.26 68.51
N ARG A 9 -5.76 -75.23 68.67
CA ARG A 9 -6.64 -74.37 67.83
C ARG A 9 -6.39 -72.88 68.06
N GLU A 10 -6.10 -72.48 69.29
CA GLU A 10 -5.77 -71.09 69.62
C GLU A 10 -4.40 -70.70 69.05
N GLN A 11 -3.40 -71.58 69.15
CA GLN A 11 -2.09 -71.40 68.50
C GLN A 11 -2.21 -71.34 66.96
N VAL A 12 -3.01 -72.21 66.34
CA VAL A 12 -3.27 -72.17 64.88
C VAL A 12 -4.02 -70.89 64.49
N ARG A 13 -4.96 -70.40 65.31
CA ARG A 13 -5.64 -69.12 65.07
C ARG A 13 -4.66 -67.95 65.19
N GLY A 14 -3.78 -67.96 66.21
CA GLY A 14 -2.74 -66.95 66.39
C GLY A 14 -1.73 -66.94 65.23
N LEU A 15 -1.26 -68.11 64.79
CA LEU A 15 -0.39 -68.24 63.63
C LEU A 15 -1.07 -67.81 62.34
N ARG A 16 -2.35 -68.15 62.12
CA ARG A 16 -3.12 -67.66 60.96
C ARG A 16 -3.24 -66.15 60.97
N GLN A 17 -3.44 -65.54 62.14
CA GLN A 17 -3.54 -64.09 62.29
C GLN A 17 -2.19 -63.41 62.03
N GLN A 18 -1.09 -63.98 62.53
CA GLN A 18 0.27 -63.51 62.24
C GLN A 18 0.62 -63.65 60.74
N ILE A 19 0.22 -64.74 60.09
CA ILE A 19 0.43 -64.93 58.64
C ILE A 19 -0.41 -63.93 57.86
N SER A 20 -1.69 -63.70 58.22
CA SER A 20 -2.50 -62.70 57.53
C SER A 20 -1.95 -61.28 57.71
N ASP A 21 -1.42 -60.95 58.89
CA ASP A 21 -0.81 -59.66 59.16
C ASP A 21 0.53 -59.50 58.40
N ALA A 22 1.32 -60.57 58.30
CA ALA A 22 2.55 -60.58 57.51
C ALA A 22 2.27 -60.41 56.00
N VAL A 23 1.29 -61.14 55.45
CA VAL A 23 0.85 -61.00 54.04
C VAL A 23 0.32 -59.59 53.79
N ARG A 24 -0.43 -59.02 54.74
CA ARG A 24 -0.92 -57.64 54.63
C ARG A 24 0.22 -56.62 54.59
N ARG A 25 1.24 -56.79 55.45
CA ARG A 25 2.44 -55.91 55.44
C ARG A 25 3.24 -56.04 54.15
N GLN A 26 3.41 -57.25 53.63
CA GLN A 26 4.11 -57.49 52.37
C GLN A 26 3.38 -56.83 51.21
N ARG A 27 2.06 -57.00 51.10
CA ARG A 27 1.25 -56.36 50.04
C ARG A 27 1.31 -54.83 50.09
N ILE A 28 1.29 -54.24 51.29
CA ILE A 28 1.44 -52.78 51.46
C ILE A 28 2.81 -52.31 50.96
N ALA A 29 3.88 -53.07 51.24
CA ALA A 29 5.22 -52.74 50.79
C ALA A 29 5.37 -52.86 49.26
N GLU A 30 4.82 -53.92 48.65
CA GLU A 30 4.81 -54.12 47.19
C GLU A 30 4.02 -53.01 46.48
N ASN A 31 2.85 -52.65 47.01
CA ASN A 31 2.02 -51.56 46.50
C ASN A 31 2.75 -50.21 46.54
N ARG A 32 3.49 -49.93 47.62
CA ARG A 32 4.28 -48.70 47.74
C ARG A 32 5.42 -48.64 46.72
N LEU A 33 6.13 -49.74 46.53
CA LEU A 33 7.23 -49.82 45.57
C LEU A 33 6.74 -49.65 44.12
N ARG A 34 5.57 -50.21 43.81
CA ARG A 34 4.91 -50.04 42.51
C ARG A 34 4.46 -48.60 42.26
N LEU A 35 3.88 -47.95 43.27
CA LEU A 35 3.48 -46.55 43.22
C LEU A 35 4.70 -45.65 42.96
N ASP A 36 5.78 -45.84 43.72
CA ASP A 36 7.03 -45.07 43.55
C ASP A 36 7.63 -45.26 42.15
N GLY A 37 7.61 -46.49 41.62
CA GLY A 37 8.04 -46.78 40.25
C GLY A 37 7.22 -46.04 39.18
N LYS A 38 5.89 -46.01 39.30
CA LYS A 38 4.99 -45.29 38.36
C LYS A 38 5.15 -43.77 38.49
N LEU A 39 5.32 -43.24 39.70
CA LEU A 39 5.57 -41.81 39.92
C LEU A 39 6.89 -41.37 39.28
N MET A 40 7.94 -42.18 39.39
CA MET A 40 9.20 -41.89 38.68
C MET A 40 9.04 -41.95 37.16
N ALA A 41 8.30 -42.92 36.63
CA ALA A 41 8.02 -43.02 35.20
C ALA A 41 7.18 -41.86 34.66
N SER A 42 6.29 -41.27 35.48
CA SER A 42 5.37 -40.20 35.08
C SER A 42 6.04 -38.84 34.80
N ARG A 43 7.30 -38.65 35.24
CA ARG A 43 8.08 -37.39 35.12
C ARG A 43 7.35 -36.14 35.65
N LEU A 44 6.40 -36.30 36.58
CA LEU A 44 5.72 -35.17 37.22
C LEU A 44 6.70 -34.36 38.09
N PRO A 45 6.53 -33.02 38.18
CA PRO A 45 7.26 -32.18 39.14
C PRO A 45 7.13 -32.71 40.57
N LYS A 46 8.22 -32.65 41.36
CA LYS A 46 8.29 -33.19 42.74
C LYS A 46 7.10 -32.82 43.64
N PRO A 47 6.56 -31.58 43.63
CA PRO A 47 5.40 -31.24 44.47
C PRO A 47 4.12 -31.98 44.08
N LEU A 48 3.92 -32.23 42.79
CA LEU A 48 2.74 -32.93 42.26
C LEU A 48 2.85 -34.43 42.46
N ALA A 49 4.06 -34.99 42.29
CA ALA A 49 4.33 -36.39 42.62
C ALA A 49 4.06 -36.66 44.12
N ALA A 50 4.43 -35.73 45.00
CA ALA A 50 4.13 -35.83 46.43
C ALA A 50 2.61 -35.75 46.72
N LEU A 51 1.87 -34.92 45.97
CA LEU A 51 0.40 -34.84 46.11
C LEU A 51 -0.27 -36.16 45.73
N VAL A 52 0.12 -36.78 44.60
CA VAL A 52 -0.38 -38.10 44.20
C VAL A 52 -0.01 -39.15 45.25
N ALA A 53 1.25 -39.19 45.71
CA ALA A 53 1.70 -40.12 46.74
C ALA A 53 0.89 -39.99 48.04
N SER A 54 0.55 -38.76 48.45
CA SER A 54 -0.20 -38.51 49.68
C SER A 54 -1.61 -39.14 49.69
N ARG A 55 -2.24 -39.31 48.52
CA ARG A 55 -3.59 -39.91 48.41
C ARG A 55 -3.61 -41.42 48.56
N PHE A 56 -2.48 -42.07 48.31
CA PHE A 56 -2.27 -43.51 48.43
C PHE A 56 -1.56 -43.91 49.74
N ASN A 57 -1.35 -42.96 50.66
CA ASN A 57 -0.90 -43.26 52.01
C ASN A 57 -1.94 -44.11 52.76
N PRO A 58 -1.54 -44.86 53.82
CA PRO A 58 -2.44 -45.71 54.60
C PRO A 58 -3.68 -44.98 55.16
N ASP A 59 -3.54 -43.68 55.47
CA ASP A 59 -4.60 -42.80 55.98
C ASP A 59 -5.29 -41.98 54.88
N GLY A 60 -4.90 -42.20 53.62
CA GLY A 60 -5.45 -41.52 52.45
C GLY A 60 -6.74 -42.15 51.93
N PRO A 61 -7.46 -41.48 51.01
CA PRO A 61 -8.71 -41.97 50.44
C PRO A 61 -8.58 -43.32 49.71
N PHE A 62 -7.38 -43.66 49.23
CA PHE A 62 -7.07 -44.94 48.59
C PHE A 62 -6.20 -45.86 49.49
N GLY A 63 -6.04 -45.49 50.77
CA GLY A 63 -5.24 -46.21 51.76
C GLY A 63 -5.88 -47.53 52.19
N GLY A 64 -5.06 -48.59 52.28
CA GLY A 64 -5.46 -49.86 52.90
C GLY A 64 -6.25 -50.84 52.01
N ARG A 65 -6.39 -50.58 50.71
CA ARG A 65 -6.96 -51.50 49.70
C ARG A 65 -5.89 -51.96 48.70
N GLU A 66 -6.21 -52.96 47.88
CA GLU A 66 -5.35 -53.34 46.75
C GLU A 66 -5.38 -52.21 45.71
N LEU A 67 -4.20 -51.69 45.37
CA LEU A 67 -4.07 -50.66 44.34
C LEU A 67 -4.20 -51.34 42.97
N THR A 68 -5.26 -51.03 42.24
CA THR A 68 -5.33 -51.42 40.83
C THR A 68 -4.46 -50.49 40.00
N GLU A 69 -3.87 -51.04 38.94
CA GLU A 69 -2.92 -50.29 38.10
C GLU A 69 -3.60 -49.10 37.40
N GLU A 70 -4.88 -49.28 37.06
CA GLU A 70 -5.73 -48.30 36.43
C GLU A 70 -6.03 -47.10 37.34
N GLU A 71 -6.23 -47.31 38.65
CA GLU A 71 -6.51 -46.23 39.60
C GLU A 71 -5.31 -45.29 39.78
N VAL A 72 -4.10 -45.83 39.82
CA VAL A 72 -2.87 -45.02 39.93
C VAL A 72 -2.66 -44.19 38.67
N GLU A 73 -2.90 -44.77 37.49
CA GLU A 73 -2.77 -44.06 36.22
C GLU A 73 -3.83 -42.98 36.04
N MET A 74 -5.09 -43.25 36.42
CA MET A 74 -6.16 -42.25 36.39
C MET A 74 -5.86 -41.05 37.27
N GLU A 75 -5.32 -41.26 38.48
CA GLU A 75 -5.01 -40.15 39.38
C GLU A 75 -3.77 -39.36 38.90
N ILE A 76 -2.75 -40.03 38.35
CA ILE A 76 -1.62 -39.36 37.67
C ILE A 76 -2.14 -38.52 36.50
N GLN A 77 -3.03 -39.08 35.70
CA GLN A 77 -3.63 -38.38 34.55
C GLN A 77 -4.45 -37.18 34.99
N ARG A 78 -5.27 -37.31 36.03
CA ARG A 78 -6.06 -36.22 36.60
C ARG A 78 -5.18 -35.06 37.09
N VAL A 79 -4.10 -35.36 37.80
CA VAL A 79 -3.15 -34.33 38.28
C VAL A 79 -2.40 -33.70 37.11
N ARG A 80 -2.07 -34.47 36.07
CA ARG A 80 -1.45 -33.96 34.84
C ARG A 80 -2.39 -33.02 34.08
N GLU A 81 -3.66 -33.36 33.95
CA GLU A 81 -4.68 -32.51 33.31
C GLU A 81 -4.93 -31.23 34.11
N ALA A 82 -5.05 -31.34 35.44
CA ALA A 82 -5.18 -30.17 36.30
C ALA A 82 -3.95 -29.25 36.21
N TYR A 83 -2.75 -29.82 36.16
CA TYR A 83 -1.52 -29.05 35.96
C TYR A 83 -1.44 -28.44 34.56
N ALA A 84 -1.85 -29.15 33.50
CA ALA A 84 -1.90 -28.61 32.14
C ALA A 84 -2.91 -27.45 32.02
N ALA A 85 -4.03 -27.52 32.74
CA ALA A 85 -5.02 -26.44 32.77
C ALA A 85 -4.51 -25.18 33.50
N LEU A 86 -3.65 -25.34 34.51
CA LEU A 86 -3.07 -24.25 35.31
C LEU A 86 -1.71 -23.76 34.79
N SER A 87 -1.00 -24.57 34.02
CA SER A 87 0.30 -24.21 33.46
C SER A 87 0.11 -23.21 32.31
N PRO A 88 0.69 -22.00 32.39
CA PRO A 88 0.63 -21.00 31.32
C PRO A 88 1.54 -21.35 30.11
N VAL A 89 2.25 -22.48 30.17
CA VAL A 89 3.15 -22.91 29.10
C VAL A 89 2.33 -23.48 27.94
N GLY A 90 1.91 -22.60 27.03
CA GLY A 90 1.15 -22.94 25.83
C GLY A 90 0.01 -21.97 25.52
N LYS A 91 -0.41 -21.13 26.47
CA LYS A 91 -1.18 -19.92 26.15
C LYS A 91 -0.19 -18.84 25.77
N VAL A 92 -0.26 -18.35 24.54
CA VAL A 92 0.34 -17.06 24.18
C VAL A 92 -0.38 -16.01 25.01
N VAL A 93 0.16 -15.72 26.19
CA VAL A 93 -0.24 -14.54 26.94
C VAL A 93 0.39 -13.38 26.18
N GLU A 94 -0.43 -12.62 25.45
CA GLU A 94 -0.07 -11.32 24.87
C GLU A 94 0.19 -10.28 25.99
N THR A 95 1.14 -10.54 26.88
CA THR A 95 1.61 -9.59 27.90
C THR A 95 3.11 -9.34 27.83
N GLY A 96 3.69 -9.57 26.66
CA GLY A 96 4.92 -8.92 26.26
C GLY A 96 4.62 -8.11 25.01
N ARG A 97 4.58 -6.77 25.12
CA ARG A 97 4.90 -5.94 23.95
C ARG A 97 6.19 -6.53 23.40
N VAL A 98 6.15 -7.10 22.19
CA VAL A 98 7.37 -7.40 21.45
C VAL A 98 8.05 -6.06 21.29
N LYS A 99 9.00 -5.74 22.19
CA LYS A 99 9.83 -4.57 22.06
C LYS A 99 10.80 -4.95 20.96
N VAL A 100 10.41 -4.70 19.72
CA VAL A 100 11.30 -4.83 18.57
C VAL A 100 12.53 -4.01 18.94
N VAL A 101 13.65 -4.69 19.21
CA VAL A 101 14.91 -4.02 19.51
C VAL A 101 15.39 -3.46 18.18
N ARG A 102 14.90 -2.25 17.87
CA ARG A 102 15.29 -1.50 16.68
C ARG A 102 16.63 -0.83 16.90
N GLU A 103 17.39 -0.73 15.82
CA GLU A 103 18.68 -0.06 15.83
C GLU A 103 18.53 1.42 16.26
N PRO A 104 19.55 2.02 16.88
CA PRO A 104 19.52 3.43 17.25
C PRO A 104 19.18 4.36 16.08
N GLU A 105 19.69 4.07 14.89
CA GLU A 105 19.44 4.87 13.67
C GLU A 105 17.97 4.86 13.25
N GLU A 106 17.32 3.69 13.25
CA GLU A 106 15.90 3.58 12.92
C GLU A 106 15.04 4.37 13.90
N LYS A 107 15.38 4.35 15.20
CA LYS A 107 14.69 5.13 16.23
C LYS A 107 14.82 6.64 15.99
N LEU A 108 16.01 7.11 15.60
CA LEU A 108 16.24 8.51 15.26
C LEU A 108 15.47 8.91 14.00
N GLN A 109 15.43 8.07 12.97
CA GLN A 109 14.68 8.33 11.74
C GLN A 109 13.18 8.38 12.02
N MET A 110 12.66 7.48 12.86
CA MET A 110 11.26 7.47 13.27
C MET A 110 10.87 8.66 14.13
N ALA A 111 11.73 9.07 15.06
CA ALA A 111 11.52 10.29 15.85
C ALA A 111 11.47 11.55 14.95
N LEU A 112 12.27 11.57 13.89
CA LEU A 112 12.26 12.63 12.86
C LEU A 112 11.00 12.58 11.99
N ASP A 113 10.58 11.40 11.55
CA ASP A 113 9.33 11.23 10.79
C ASP A 113 8.11 11.68 11.62
N ARG A 114 8.09 11.39 12.92
CA ARG A 114 7.02 11.84 13.83
C ARG A 114 7.03 13.35 14.06
N LEU A 115 8.20 14.01 14.04
CA LEU A 115 8.29 15.47 14.11
C LEU A 115 7.45 16.15 13.01
N PHE A 116 7.37 15.53 11.83
CA PHE A 116 6.62 16.03 10.68
C PHE A 116 5.26 15.35 10.47
N ASN A 117 4.69 14.72 11.52
CA ASN A 117 3.38 14.05 11.48
C ASN A 117 3.26 12.95 10.42
N LEU A 118 4.37 12.29 10.05
CA LEU A 118 4.30 11.13 9.16
C LEU A 118 3.84 9.88 9.93
N PRO A 119 3.13 8.95 9.25
CA PRO A 119 2.79 7.67 9.85
C PRO A 119 4.06 6.85 10.10
N VAL A 120 4.20 6.35 11.32
CA VAL A 120 5.34 5.52 11.74
C VAL A 120 4.81 4.23 12.35
N GLU A 121 5.49 3.12 12.08
CA GLU A 121 5.08 1.78 12.54
C GLU A 121 5.05 1.63 14.06
N ASP A 122 6.00 2.26 14.77
CA ASP A 122 6.07 2.23 16.23
C ASP A 122 5.73 3.60 16.82
N SER A 123 4.56 3.70 17.44
CA SER A 123 4.07 4.91 18.08
C SER A 123 4.64 5.14 19.49
N SER A 124 5.40 4.18 20.04
CA SER A 124 6.01 4.29 21.36
C SER A 124 7.28 5.15 21.39
N ILE A 125 7.84 5.47 20.22
CA ILE A 125 9.01 6.32 20.07
C ILE A 125 8.57 7.80 20.19
N PRO A 126 9.16 8.57 21.13
CA PRO A 126 8.85 9.99 21.24
C PRO A 126 9.31 10.73 19.98
N ALA A 127 8.49 11.69 19.53
CA ALA A 127 8.91 12.63 18.49
C ALA A 127 9.99 13.57 19.04
N PHE A 128 10.87 14.07 18.18
CA PHE A 128 11.66 15.24 18.54
C PHE A 128 10.74 16.44 18.80
N HIS A 129 11.18 17.37 19.63
CA HIS A 129 10.52 18.64 19.86
C HIS A 129 10.91 19.66 18.77
N GLY A 130 12.01 19.42 18.05
CA GLY A 130 12.60 20.37 17.10
C GLY A 130 13.58 19.77 16.10
N ILE A 131 13.76 20.46 14.97
CA ILE A 131 14.83 20.24 13.98
C ILE A 131 16.19 20.46 14.64
N ARG A 132 16.31 21.43 15.56
CA ARG A 132 17.55 21.63 16.31
C ARG A 132 17.89 20.42 17.18
N GLU A 133 16.92 19.88 17.92
CA GLU A 133 17.11 18.70 18.75
C GLU A 133 17.52 17.49 17.89
N ALA A 134 16.85 17.29 16.75
CA ALA A 134 17.21 16.27 15.79
C ALA A 134 18.65 16.47 15.27
N TYR A 135 19.03 17.69 14.87
CA TYR A 135 20.38 17.99 14.41
C TYR A 135 21.44 17.63 15.46
N VAL A 136 21.22 18.03 16.72
CA VAL A 136 22.14 17.72 17.83
C VAL A 136 22.18 16.21 18.10
N ALA A 137 21.07 15.49 17.98
CA ALA A 137 21.02 14.04 18.19
C ALA A 137 21.84 13.25 17.15
N TYR A 138 21.84 13.71 15.89
CA TYR A 138 22.60 13.07 14.81
C TYR A 138 24.07 13.51 14.78
N THR A 139 24.36 14.80 14.95
CA THR A 139 25.72 15.36 14.77
C THR A 139 26.51 15.48 16.07
N GLY A 140 25.82 15.60 17.21
CA GLY A 140 26.40 15.95 18.51
C GLY A 140 26.87 17.40 18.66
N ASP A 141 26.64 18.26 17.65
CA ASP A 141 27.05 19.67 17.63
C ASP A 141 25.97 20.55 18.27
N GLY A 142 26.07 20.75 19.59
CA GLY A 142 25.11 21.51 20.39
C GLY A 142 24.95 22.99 20.00
N ASP A 143 26.01 23.59 19.45
CA ASP A 143 26.03 24.99 19.00
C ASP A 143 25.60 25.14 17.53
N VAL A 144 25.28 24.02 16.87
CA VAL A 144 24.97 23.95 15.44
C VAL A 144 26.06 24.64 14.63
N SER A 145 27.30 24.66 15.10
CA SER A 145 28.42 25.44 14.55
C SER A 145 28.83 25.01 13.14
N GLY A 146 28.45 23.80 12.72
CA GLY A 146 28.92 23.19 11.47
C GLY A 146 30.37 22.71 11.54
N LEU A 147 31.04 22.91 12.69
CA LEU A 147 32.37 22.40 12.99
C LEU A 147 32.23 21.12 13.80
N LEU A 148 32.17 19.99 13.10
CA LEU A 148 32.14 18.69 13.75
C LEU A 148 33.48 18.47 14.49
N PRO A 149 33.47 18.25 15.82
CA PRO A 149 34.69 17.90 16.55
C PRO A 149 35.35 16.67 15.91
N THR A 150 36.68 16.62 15.81
CA THR A 150 37.42 15.54 15.14
C THR A 150 37.07 14.13 15.66
N GLN A 151 36.63 14.00 16.91
CA GLN A 151 36.15 12.73 17.50
C GLN A 151 34.71 12.35 17.11
N MET A 152 33.90 13.31 16.65
CA MET A 152 32.49 13.14 16.27
C MET A 152 32.30 12.96 14.76
N ARG A 153 33.25 13.41 13.92
CA ARG A 153 33.36 12.94 12.52
C ARG A 153 33.42 11.42 12.44
N ILE A 154 34.10 10.79 13.39
CA ILE A 154 34.18 9.32 13.51
C ILE A 154 32.80 8.71 13.84
N ARG A 155 31.91 9.43 14.55
CA ARG A 155 30.54 8.95 14.81
C ARG A 155 29.64 9.07 13.59
N GLU A 156 29.71 10.17 12.83
CA GLU A 156 29.04 10.27 11.53
C GLU A 156 29.58 9.26 10.51
N ASP A 157 30.86 8.90 10.56
CA ASP A 157 31.44 7.83 9.73
C ASP A 157 31.03 6.41 10.19
N ILE A 158 30.66 6.23 11.47
CA ILE A 158 30.19 4.95 12.03
C ILE A 158 28.69 4.77 11.81
N THR A 159 27.89 5.84 11.82
CA THR A 159 26.47 5.80 11.44
C THR A 159 26.33 5.92 9.94
N SER A 160 25.69 4.97 9.28
CA SER A 160 25.62 4.95 7.81
C SER A 160 24.87 6.14 7.19
N THR A 161 24.10 6.88 7.99
CA THR A 161 23.19 7.94 7.55
C THR A 161 23.47 9.25 8.28
N THR A 162 23.78 10.31 7.54
CA THR A 162 24.01 11.66 8.09
C THR A 162 22.70 12.40 8.39
N PHE A 163 22.72 13.45 9.21
CA PHE A 163 21.53 14.28 9.45
C PHE A 163 20.87 14.81 8.16
N PRO A 164 21.63 15.38 7.19
CA PRO A 164 21.07 15.82 5.91
C PRO A 164 20.34 14.71 5.14
N ASP A 165 20.83 13.47 5.19
CA ASP A 165 20.22 12.31 4.54
C ASP A 165 18.96 11.83 5.27
N ALA A 166 19.00 11.77 6.60
CA ALA A 166 17.83 11.45 7.41
C ALA A 166 16.69 12.47 7.17
N LEU A 167 17.04 13.75 7.15
CA LEU A 167 16.10 14.83 6.83
C LEU A 167 15.60 14.73 5.38
N ALA A 168 16.47 14.41 4.40
CA ALA A 168 16.04 14.16 3.02
C ALA A 168 14.99 13.04 2.94
N ASN A 169 15.21 11.93 3.64
CA ASN A 169 14.30 10.79 3.65
C ASN A 169 12.93 11.15 4.22
N THR A 170 12.90 11.89 5.33
CA THR A 170 11.66 12.37 5.93
C THR A 170 10.93 13.36 5.02
N LEU A 171 11.65 14.35 4.47
CA LEU A 171 11.08 15.34 3.56
C LEU A 171 10.58 14.68 2.26
N ARG A 172 11.27 13.67 1.74
CA ARG A 172 10.82 12.86 0.60
C ARG A 172 9.51 12.17 0.89
N ARG A 173 9.38 11.49 2.04
CA ARG A 173 8.13 10.80 2.43
C ARG A 173 6.95 11.77 2.52
N MET A 174 7.18 12.95 3.08
CA MET A 174 6.17 14.01 3.14
C MET A 174 5.79 14.54 1.75
N LEU A 175 6.78 14.78 0.89
CA LEU A 175 6.53 15.20 -0.50
C LEU A 175 5.70 14.15 -1.24
N LEU A 176 6.03 12.87 -1.10
CA LEU A 176 5.31 11.77 -1.74
C LEU A 176 3.88 11.61 -1.19
N LYS A 177 3.68 11.78 0.12
CA LYS A 177 2.34 11.78 0.71
C LYS A 177 1.46 12.84 0.05
N ASP A 178 1.94 14.08 0.00
CA ASP A 178 1.16 15.19 -0.55
C ASP A 178 1.01 15.12 -2.08
N TYR A 179 1.99 14.54 -2.77
CA TYR A 179 1.89 14.24 -4.20
C TYR A 179 0.78 13.23 -4.50
N ARG A 180 0.65 12.18 -3.68
CA ARG A 180 -0.38 11.13 -3.84
C ARG A 180 -1.77 11.59 -3.39
N GLU A 181 -1.85 12.46 -2.39
CA GLU A 181 -3.11 12.99 -1.86
C GLU A 181 -3.86 13.86 -2.88
N GLN A 182 -3.12 14.56 -3.73
CA GLN A 182 -3.71 15.37 -4.79
C GLN A 182 -4.02 14.52 -6.03
N ASP A 183 -5.30 14.34 -6.33
CA ASP A 183 -5.73 13.79 -7.61
C ASP A 183 -6.42 14.84 -8.48
N TYR A 184 -6.14 14.78 -9.79
CA TYR A 184 -6.76 15.61 -10.82
C TYR A 184 -7.46 14.74 -11.89
N GLY A 185 -7.62 13.43 -11.64
CA GLY A 185 -8.29 12.50 -12.55
C GLY A 185 -7.47 12.16 -13.80
N VAL A 186 -6.18 12.47 -13.82
CA VAL A 186 -5.31 12.28 -15.01
C VAL A 186 -5.25 10.82 -15.45
N SER A 187 -5.30 9.87 -14.51
CA SER A 187 -5.26 8.43 -14.80
C SER A 187 -6.48 7.93 -15.58
N LEU A 188 -7.61 8.64 -15.53
CA LEU A 188 -8.81 8.31 -16.30
C LEU A 188 -8.74 8.81 -17.74
N ILE A 189 -7.86 9.78 -18.03
CA ILE A 189 -7.71 10.40 -19.36
C ILE A 189 -6.50 9.84 -20.10
N ALA A 190 -5.40 9.62 -19.37
CA ALA A 190 -4.12 9.29 -19.95
C ALA A 190 -3.56 7.98 -19.42
N GLN A 191 -3.02 7.16 -20.33
CA GLN A 191 -2.32 5.94 -19.99
C GLN A 191 -0.89 6.26 -19.53
N SER A 192 -0.44 5.65 -18.44
CA SER A 192 0.97 5.73 -18.03
C SER A 192 1.81 4.69 -18.77
N SER A 193 2.93 5.09 -19.34
CA SER A 193 3.92 4.19 -19.94
C SER A 193 5.31 4.41 -19.34
N SER A 194 6.19 3.43 -19.55
CA SER A 194 7.60 3.51 -19.14
C SER A 194 8.47 3.79 -20.36
N VAL A 195 9.36 4.78 -20.25
CA VAL A 195 10.30 5.17 -21.30
C VAL A 195 11.72 4.91 -20.83
N PRO A 196 12.57 4.18 -21.57
CA PRO A 196 13.90 3.80 -21.10
C PRO A 196 14.91 4.96 -21.09
N ASP A 197 14.81 5.90 -22.03
CA ASP A 197 15.79 6.98 -22.22
C ASP A 197 15.16 8.32 -22.67
N PHE A 198 15.98 9.36 -22.79
CA PHE A 198 15.54 10.70 -23.23
C PHE A 198 15.41 10.86 -24.75
N ARG A 199 15.68 9.79 -25.52
CA ARG A 199 15.55 9.89 -26.98
C ARG A 199 14.08 10.00 -27.35
N THR A 200 13.83 10.59 -28.51
CA THR A 200 12.50 10.64 -29.09
C THR A 200 11.97 9.22 -29.22
N GLN A 201 10.88 8.97 -28.51
CA GLN A 201 10.13 7.74 -28.58
C GLN A 201 9.12 7.84 -29.68
N GLU A 202 8.93 6.73 -30.38
CA GLU A 202 7.98 6.61 -31.47
C GLU A 202 6.92 5.61 -31.04
N ARG A 203 5.66 6.03 -31.10
CA ARG A 203 4.48 5.21 -30.86
C ARG A 203 3.85 4.96 -32.21
N VAL A 204 4.25 3.85 -32.82
CA VAL A 204 3.69 3.37 -34.07
C VAL A 204 2.40 2.63 -33.76
N ARG A 205 1.31 3.05 -34.39
CA ARG A 205 0.04 2.38 -34.36
C ARG A 205 -0.28 1.87 -35.75
N VAL A 206 -0.48 0.57 -35.84
CA VAL A 206 -0.91 -0.09 -37.07
C VAL A 206 -2.41 0.11 -37.24
N GLY A 207 -2.85 0.40 -38.47
CA GLY A 207 -4.28 0.46 -38.80
C GLY A 207 -4.98 -0.91 -38.66
N TYR A 208 -6.26 -0.95 -39.04
CA TYR A 208 -7.06 -2.16 -38.94
C TYR A 208 -7.21 -2.84 -40.30
N PHE A 209 -7.29 -4.17 -40.30
CA PHE A 209 -7.71 -4.91 -41.48
C PHE A 209 -9.21 -4.71 -41.73
N GLY A 210 -9.61 -4.73 -43.00
CA GLY A 210 -11.02 -4.83 -43.38
C GLY A 210 -11.60 -6.22 -43.07
N ASP A 211 -12.88 -6.40 -43.39
CA ASP A 211 -13.55 -7.69 -43.23
C ASP A 211 -12.82 -8.78 -44.06
N LEU A 212 -12.70 -9.98 -43.48
CA LEU A 212 -12.10 -11.11 -44.19
C LEU A 212 -12.95 -11.50 -45.40
N PRO A 213 -12.36 -11.63 -46.60
CA PRO A 213 -13.11 -12.04 -47.78
C PRO A 213 -13.58 -13.49 -47.63
N THR A 214 -14.74 -13.80 -48.21
CA THR A 214 -15.22 -15.18 -48.29
C THR A 214 -14.38 -15.97 -49.29
N VAL A 215 -13.90 -17.15 -48.90
CA VAL A 215 -13.11 -18.02 -49.76
C VAL A 215 -13.90 -19.28 -50.08
N ALA A 216 -14.06 -19.57 -51.37
CA ALA A 216 -14.63 -20.82 -51.85
C ALA A 216 -13.52 -21.88 -51.89
N THR A 217 -13.39 -22.65 -50.80
CA THR A 217 -12.30 -23.61 -50.52
C THR A 217 -12.12 -24.71 -51.55
N GLU A 218 -13.08 -24.91 -52.46
CA GLU A 218 -13.03 -25.92 -53.52
C GLU A 218 -12.57 -25.37 -54.88
N SER A 219 -12.51 -24.04 -55.05
CA SER A 219 -12.29 -23.42 -56.37
C SER A 219 -11.29 -22.26 -56.38
N ALA A 220 -10.86 -21.76 -55.22
CA ALA A 220 -9.92 -20.65 -55.16
C ALA A 220 -9.01 -20.73 -53.92
N ASP A 221 -7.80 -20.22 -54.10
CA ASP A 221 -6.85 -20.00 -53.01
C ASP A 221 -7.21 -18.74 -52.22
N TYR A 222 -6.73 -18.66 -50.97
CA TYR A 222 -6.88 -17.47 -50.13
C TYR A 222 -6.13 -16.28 -50.74
N THR A 223 -6.81 -15.15 -50.91
CA THR A 223 -6.19 -13.91 -51.41
C THR A 223 -5.36 -13.24 -50.31
N GLU A 224 -4.22 -12.65 -50.68
CA GLU A 224 -3.42 -11.85 -49.75
C GLU A 224 -4.20 -10.62 -49.27
N LEU A 225 -4.21 -10.42 -47.95
CA LEU A 225 -4.80 -9.23 -47.34
C LEU A 225 -3.88 -8.03 -47.54
N THR A 226 -4.44 -6.88 -47.90
CA THR A 226 -3.68 -5.64 -47.96
C THR A 226 -3.28 -5.23 -46.55
N ALA A 227 -1.98 -5.04 -46.32
CA ALA A 227 -1.48 -4.61 -45.03
C ALA A 227 -1.96 -3.17 -44.71
N PRO A 228 -2.48 -2.92 -43.50
CA PRO A 228 -2.89 -1.58 -43.08
C PRO A 228 -1.71 -0.63 -42.96
N THR A 229 -2.00 0.67 -42.97
CA THR A 229 -0.99 1.74 -42.88
C THR A 229 -0.76 2.18 -41.44
N ASP A 230 0.45 2.67 -41.15
CA ASP A 230 0.84 3.06 -39.80
C ASP A 230 0.61 4.56 -39.53
N GLU A 231 0.21 4.90 -38.31
CA GLU A 231 0.24 6.24 -37.71
C GLU A 231 1.38 6.28 -36.68
N LYS A 232 2.06 7.42 -36.53
CA LYS A 232 3.20 7.52 -35.62
C LYS A 232 3.15 8.81 -34.81
N ALA A 233 2.88 8.69 -33.52
CA ALA A 233 3.08 9.76 -32.56
C ALA A 233 4.53 9.72 -32.04
N SER A 234 5.14 10.88 -31.81
CA SER A 234 6.50 10.94 -31.25
C SER A 234 6.59 11.95 -30.13
N TYR A 235 7.33 11.61 -29.08
CA TYR A 235 7.57 12.51 -27.94
C TYR A 235 8.91 12.21 -27.27
N SER A 236 9.46 13.17 -26.54
CA SER A 236 10.69 13.02 -25.76
C SER A 236 10.44 13.46 -24.32
N VAL A 237 10.96 12.71 -23.36
CA VAL A 237 10.78 13.02 -21.93
C VAL A 237 11.43 14.36 -21.57
N VAL A 238 10.75 15.16 -20.75
CA VAL A 238 11.26 16.42 -20.21
C VAL A 238 11.51 16.30 -18.71
N THR A 239 12.60 16.91 -18.24
CA THR A 239 12.94 16.96 -16.81
C THR A 239 12.38 18.22 -16.17
N PHE A 240 11.55 18.04 -15.15
CA PHE A 240 11.08 19.11 -14.26
C PHE A 240 11.83 19.01 -12.92
N GLY A 241 12.19 20.15 -12.34
CA GLY A 241 12.88 20.13 -11.05
C GLY A 241 13.18 21.50 -10.49
N GLY A 242 13.69 21.50 -9.26
CA GLY A 242 14.06 22.71 -8.53
C GLY A 242 14.94 22.38 -7.33
N ILE A 243 15.55 23.41 -6.74
CA ILE A 243 16.38 23.27 -5.53
C ILE A 243 15.67 23.97 -4.37
N VAL A 244 15.46 23.24 -3.28
CA VAL A 244 15.03 23.78 -1.98
C VAL A 244 16.24 23.93 -1.09
N THR A 245 16.40 25.09 -0.47
CA THR A 245 17.53 25.36 0.42
C THR A 245 17.04 25.53 1.85
N ILE A 246 17.61 24.75 2.77
CA ILE A 246 17.44 24.90 4.21
C ILE A 246 18.69 25.59 4.74
N THR A 247 18.53 26.72 5.43
CA THR A 247 19.65 27.48 5.98
C THR A 247 19.92 27.08 7.42
N ARG A 248 21.16 27.26 7.89
CA ARG A 248 21.55 27.07 9.30
C ARG A 248 20.67 27.89 10.26
N LYS A 249 20.25 29.09 9.86
CA LYS A 249 19.34 29.94 10.65
C LYS A 249 18.00 29.25 10.90
N MET A 250 17.44 28.56 9.90
CA MET A 250 16.17 27.84 10.04
C MET A 250 16.29 26.63 10.99
N ILE A 251 17.47 26.00 11.04
CA ILE A 251 17.77 24.92 11.98
C ILE A 251 17.89 25.47 13.41
N ILE A 252 18.63 26.57 13.60
CA ILE A 252 18.84 27.19 14.91
C ILE A 252 17.54 27.75 15.51
N ASN A 253 16.75 28.43 14.68
CA ASN A 253 15.47 29.01 15.07
C ASN A 253 14.36 27.97 15.20
N ASP A 254 14.63 26.73 14.81
CA ASP A 254 13.67 25.64 14.83
C ASP A 254 12.37 25.99 14.09
N ASP A 255 12.51 26.45 12.84
CA ASP A 255 11.41 26.92 12.00
C ASP A 255 10.55 25.73 11.49
N LEU A 256 9.98 24.96 12.43
CA LEU A 256 9.10 23.80 12.23
C LEU A 256 7.84 24.13 11.42
N GLY A 257 7.44 25.40 11.39
CA GLY A 257 6.34 25.86 10.56
C GLY A 257 6.70 26.01 9.08
N VAL A 258 7.94 26.37 8.75
CA VAL A 258 8.30 26.85 7.40
C VAL A 258 8.84 25.73 6.52
N VAL A 259 9.77 24.93 7.03
CA VAL A 259 10.39 23.83 6.26
C VAL A 259 9.34 22.84 5.74
N PRO A 260 8.38 22.37 6.56
CA PRO A 260 7.41 21.37 6.09
C PRO A 260 6.42 21.96 5.11
N GLN A 261 6.01 23.22 5.31
CA GLN A 261 5.11 23.90 4.39
C GLN A 261 5.73 24.07 3.00
N ILE A 262 7.03 24.35 2.90
CA ILE A 262 7.71 24.47 1.61
C ILE A 262 7.66 23.14 0.86
N VAL A 263 8.03 22.05 1.53
CA VAL A 263 8.09 20.72 0.90
C VAL A 263 6.68 20.18 0.60
N SER A 264 5.71 20.43 1.45
CA SER A 264 4.29 20.09 1.20
C SER A 264 3.75 20.80 -0.03
N ARG A 265 3.97 22.13 -0.14
CA ARG A 265 3.60 22.92 -1.31
C ARG A 265 4.32 22.45 -2.57
N LEU A 266 5.55 21.96 -2.44
CA LEU A 266 6.32 21.39 -3.55
C LEU A 266 5.71 20.09 -4.06
N GLY A 267 5.27 19.18 -3.18
CA GLY A 267 4.56 17.95 -3.55
C GLY A 267 3.29 18.26 -4.37
N ARG A 268 2.48 19.21 -3.87
CA ARG A 268 1.29 19.70 -4.60
C ARG A 268 1.65 20.32 -5.96
N SER A 269 2.72 21.12 -6.01
CA SER A 269 3.19 21.76 -7.25
C SER A 269 3.66 20.72 -8.28
N ALA A 270 4.37 19.68 -7.85
CA ALA A 270 4.83 18.60 -8.72
C ALA A 270 3.63 17.85 -9.33
N ARG A 271 2.62 17.52 -8.53
CA ARG A 271 1.40 16.87 -9.03
C ARG A 271 0.59 17.77 -9.95
N ARG A 272 0.47 19.06 -9.62
CA ARG A 272 -0.17 20.06 -10.48
C ARG A 272 0.56 20.22 -11.81
N THR A 273 1.90 20.17 -11.83
CA THR A 273 2.69 20.28 -13.06
C THR A 273 2.41 19.11 -14.00
N LEU A 274 2.30 17.89 -13.47
CA LEU A 274 1.90 16.72 -14.26
C LEU A 274 0.49 16.89 -14.83
N ALA A 275 -0.47 17.26 -14.00
CA ALA A 275 -1.83 17.51 -14.45
C ALA A 275 -1.85 18.60 -15.53
N GLN A 276 -1.19 19.73 -15.29
CA GLN A 276 -1.11 20.84 -16.24
C GLN A 276 -0.50 20.42 -17.57
N ARG A 277 0.49 19.53 -17.61
CA ARG A 277 1.01 19.00 -18.87
C ARG A 277 -0.06 18.26 -19.68
N VAL A 278 -0.87 17.42 -19.03
CA VAL A 278 -1.96 16.69 -19.70
C VAL A 278 -3.11 17.63 -20.08
N PHE A 279 -3.56 18.49 -19.18
CA PHE A 279 -4.65 19.43 -19.46
C PHE A 279 -4.28 20.46 -20.53
N ASN A 280 -3.03 20.90 -20.59
CA ASN A 280 -2.56 21.81 -21.63
C ASN A 280 -2.65 21.21 -23.04
N LEU A 281 -2.59 19.88 -23.20
CA LEU A 281 -2.85 19.26 -24.51
C LEU A 281 -4.29 19.56 -24.96
N MET A 282 -5.25 19.52 -24.05
CA MET A 282 -6.67 19.80 -24.36
C MET A 282 -6.90 21.29 -24.61
N ILE A 283 -6.31 22.14 -23.77
CA ILE A 283 -6.51 23.59 -23.80
C ILE A 283 -5.84 24.20 -25.05
N ASN A 284 -4.57 23.86 -25.31
CA ASN A 284 -3.82 24.46 -26.41
C ASN A 284 -4.15 23.83 -27.77
N ASN A 285 -4.78 22.65 -27.77
CA ASN A 285 -5.18 21.92 -28.97
C ASN A 285 -4.04 21.80 -30.01
N PRO A 286 -2.89 21.20 -29.66
CA PRO A 286 -1.72 21.16 -30.53
C PRO A 286 -1.99 20.31 -31.79
N ALA A 287 -1.21 20.54 -32.84
CA ALA A 287 -1.17 19.64 -33.98
C ALA A 287 -0.60 18.28 -33.58
N ILE A 288 -1.22 17.20 -34.06
CA ILE A 288 -0.81 15.81 -33.77
C ILE A 288 0.00 15.23 -34.94
N TYR A 289 0.16 13.91 -34.99
CA TYR A 289 0.99 13.20 -35.98
C TYR A 289 0.58 13.41 -37.45
N ASP A 290 -0.65 13.85 -37.71
CA ASP A 290 -1.18 14.14 -39.05
C ASP A 290 -1.09 15.63 -39.43
N SER A 291 -0.41 16.44 -38.62
CA SER A 291 -0.29 17.91 -38.77
C SER A 291 -1.62 18.68 -38.62
N VAL A 292 -2.69 18.02 -38.19
CA VAL A 292 -3.99 18.65 -37.88
C VAL A 292 -4.10 18.80 -36.37
N ALA A 293 -4.81 19.83 -35.91
CA ALA A 293 -5.08 20.02 -34.48
C ALA A 293 -5.81 18.80 -33.88
N TRP A 294 -5.52 18.47 -32.63
CA TRP A 294 -6.11 17.30 -31.96
C TRP A 294 -7.64 17.28 -32.07
N PHE A 295 -8.29 18.38 -31.69
CA PHE A 295 -9.71 18.64 -31.90
C PHE A 295 -9.92 19.47 -33.16
N HIS A 296 -10.50 18.87 -34.18
CA HIS A 296 -10.74 19.49 -35.48
C HIS A 296 -11.96 18.89 -36.20
N ALA A 297 -12.60 19.67 -37.07
CA ALA A 297 -13.75 19.21 -37.85
C ALA A 297 -13.42 18.04 -38.79
N THR A 298 -12.20 17.99 -39.35
CA THR A 298 -11.72 16.86 -40.17
C THR A 298 -11.63 15.57 -39.37
N HIS A 299 -11.28 15.67 -38.09
CA HIS A 299 -11.30 14.54 -37.16
C HIS A 299 -12.72 14.28 -36.66
N GLY A 300 -13.70 15.15 -36.95
CA GLY A 300 -15.10 15.10 -36.50
C GLY A 300 -15.30 15.15 -34.99
N ASN A 301 -14.26 15.54 -34.23
CA ASN A 301 -14.23 15.48 -32.75
C ASN A 301 -14.37 16.87 -32.11
N LEU A 302 -14.99 17.80 -32.83
CA LEU A 302 -15.16 19.18 -32.43
C LEU A 302 -16.59 19.63 -32.71
N GLY A 303 -17.27 20.11 -31.68
CA GLY A 303 -18.54 20.83 -31.76
C GLY A 303 -18.48 22.19 -31.05
N SER A 304 -19.63 22.86 -30.92
CA SER A 304 -19.77 24.13 -30.19
C SER A 304 -21.05 24.23 -29.34
N THR A 305 -21.62 23.12 -28.93
CA THR A 305 -22.90 23.06 -28.21
C THR A 305 -22.70 22.99 -26.69
N ALA A 306 -23.49 23.78 -25.95
CA ALA A 306 -23.46 23.79 -24.49
C ALA A 306 -23.85 22.42 -23.89
N LEU A 307 -23.24 22.09 -22.75
CA LEU A 307 -23.46 20.82 -22.06
C LEU A 307 -24.95 20.60 -21.73
N THR A 308 -25.53 19.56 -22.29
CA THR A 308 -26.90 19.07 -22.01
C THR A 308 -26.94 17.55 -22.18
N ALA A 309 -27.90 16.86 -21.55
CA ALA A 309 -28.09 15.43 -21.73
C ALA A 309 -28.39 15.05 -23.19
N THR A 310 -29.10 15.91 -23.93
CA THR A 310 -29.36 15.71 -25.37
C THR A 310 -28.07 15.77 -26.17
N GLU A 311 -27.21 16.77 -25.91
CA GLU A 311 -25.93 16.89 -26.61
C GLU A 311 -24.98 15.74 -26.25
N LEU A 312 -24.96 15.31 -24.99
CA LEU A 312 -24.18 14.12 -24.59
C LEU A 312 -24.59 12.86 -25.35
N ASP A 313 -25.85 12.72 -25.75
CA ASP A 313 -26.31 11.61 -26.58
C ASP A 313 -25.87 11.75 -28.05
N VAL A 314 -25.83 12.99 -28.56
CA VAL A 314 -25.26 13.30 -29.88
C VAL A 314 -23.77 12.95 -29.89
N VAL A 315 -23.00 13.39 -28.89
CA VAL A 315 -21.58 13.05 -28.73
C VAL A 315 -21.39 11.54 -28.59
N ARG A 316 -22.23 10.84 -27.81
CA ARG A 316 -22.22 9.38 -27.70
C ARG A 316 -22.36 8.71 -29.08
N THR A 317 -23.29 9.20 -29.89
CA THR A 317 -23.54 8.68 -31.24
C THR A 317 -22.39 9.00 -32.18
N ALA A 318 -21.82 10.21 -32.08
CA ALA A 318 -20.65 10.63 -32.85
C ALA A 318 -19.42 9.77 -32.55
N MET A 319 -19.14 9.50 -31.26
CA MET A 319 -18.06 8.60 -30.84
C MET A 319 -18.27 7.17 -31.34
N ARG A 320 -19.48 6.61 -31.23
CA ARG A 320 -19.77 5.25 -31.73
C ARG A 320 -19.67 5.12 -33.24
N ASN A 321 -19.95 6.19 -33.98
CA ASN A 321 -19.84 6.22 -35.44
C ASN A 321 -18.40 6.50 -35.92
N ARG A 322 -17.42 6.61 -35.03
CA ARG A 322 -16.02 6.73 -35.43
C ARG A 322 -15.56 5.54 -36.22
N THR A 323 -14.78 5.80 -37.25
CA THR A 323 -14.25 4.75 -38.10
C THR A 323 -12.82 4.41 -37.76
N GLU A 324 -12.52 3.12 -37.83
CA GLU A 324 -11.17 2.60 -37.88
C GLU A 324 -10.40 3.20 -39.06
N LYS A 325 -9.08 3.33 -38.88
CA LYS A 325 -8.18 3.68 -39.96
C LYS A 325 -8.16 2.55 -41.01
N ASP A 326 -8.19 2.90 -42.29
CA ASP A 326 -8.14 2.03 -43.48
C ASP A 326 -9.37 1.14 -43.70
N SER A 327 -9.89 0.51 -42.65
CA SER A 327 -11.05 -0.40 -42.69
C SER A 327 -12.39 0.34 -42.91
N ASN A 328 -12.49 1.61 -42.51
CA ASN A 328 -13.73 2.41 -42.51
C ASN A 328 -14.89 1.77 -41.71
N LYS A 329 -14.63 0.72 -40.95
CA LYS A 329 -15.60 0.08 -40.05
C LYS A 329 -15.75 0.90 -38.79
N LYS A 330 -16.93 0.83 -38.16
CA LYS A 330 -17.23 1.59 -36.95
C LYS A 330 -16.50 0.96 -35.76
N LEU A 331 -15.74 1.77 -35.03
CA LEU A 331 -14.98 1.37 -33.85
C LEU A 331 -15.91 1.06 -32.66
N GLY A 332 -17.09 1.69 -32.59
CA GLY A 332 -18.08 1.41 -31.57
C GLY A 332 -17.77 1.98 -30.17
N ILE A 333 -16.72 2.79 -30.04
CA ILE A 333 -16.29 3.40 -28.77
C ILE A 333 -17.35 4.30 -28.16
N GLY A 334 -17.42 4.27 -26.83
CA GLY A 334 -18.38 5.05 -26.05
C GLY A 334 -17.74 6.15 -25.19
N PRO A 335 -18.51 7.16 -24.81
CA PRO A 335 -18.10 8.12 -23.81
C PRO A 335 -17.99 7.45 -22.44
N ASN A 336 -16.85 7.63 -21.75
CA ASN A 336 -16.60 7.03 -20.43
C ASN A 336 -16.27 8.09 -19.38
N VAL A 337 -15.53 9.14 -19.75
CA VAL A 337 -15.05 10.20 -18.85
C VAL A 337 -15.49 11.55 -19.39
N LEU A 338 -16.06 12.39 -18.52
CA LEU A 338 -16.46 13.75 -18.83
C LEU A 338 -15.53 14.71 -18.07
N VAL A 339 -14.86 15.61 -18.79
CA VAL A 339 -13.99 16.63 -18.21
C VAL A 339 -14.65 17.99 -18.37
N VAL A 340 -14.88 18.68 -17.25
CA VAL A 340 -15.56 19.97 -17.20
C VAL A 340 -14.80 20.96 -16.32
N PRO A 341 -14.94 22.27 -16.60
CA PRO A 341 -14.47 23.33 -15.70
C PRO A 341 -15.37 23.41 -14.46
N HIS A 342 -14.92 24.13 -13.44
CA HIS A 342 -15.60 24.21 -12.14
C HIS A 342 -17.01 24.84 -12.23
N GLU A 343 -17.22 25.74 -13.18
CA GLU A 343 -18.49 26.40 -13.45
C GLU A 343 -19.57 25.43 -13.94
N LEU A 344 -19.17 24.37 -14.65
CA LEU A 344 -20.08 23.38 -15.21
C LEU A 344 -20.27 22.15 -14.31
N GLU A 345 -19.61 22.05 -13.16
CA GLU A 345 -19.70 20.91 -12.25
C GLU A 345 -21.15 20.60 -11.85
N GLY A 346 -21.90 21.64 -11.44
CA GLY A 346 -23.30 21.49 -11.04
C GLY A 346 -24.17 20.97 -12.19
N LYS A 347 -23.96 21.51 -13.40
CA LYS A 347 -24.70 21.12 -14.60
C LYS A 347 -24.35 19.69 -15.02
N ALA A 348 -23.06 19.33 -15.03
CA ALA A 348 -22.60 17.99 -15.39
C ALA A 348 -23.19 16.91 -14.48
N ARG A 349 -23.21 17.14 -13.15
CA ARG A 349 -23.83 16.20 -12.21
C ARG A 349 -25.34 16.13 -12.39
N GLN A 350 -26.00 17.28 -12.59
CA GLN A 350 -27.44 17.33 -12.83
C GLN A 350 -27.83 16.53 -14.07
N GLU A 351 -27.16 16.74 -15.21
CA GLU A 351 -27.44 16.05 -16.47
C GLU A 351 -27.16 14.54 -16.38
N ASN A 352 -26.16 14.11 -15.61
CA ASN A 352 -25.84 12.70 -15.41
C ASN A 352 -26.83 11.98 -14.46
N MET A 353 -27.42 12.68 -13.48
CA MET A 353 -28.28 12.06 -12.46
C MET A 353 -29.78 12.20 -12.74
N ARG A 354 -30.21 13.24 -13.46
CA ARG A 354 -31.64 13.51 -13.71
C ARG A 354 -32.32 12.35 -14.42
N GLU A 355 -33.53 12.02 -13.99
CA GLU A 355 -34.31 10.92 -14.56
C GLU A 355 -35.00 11.32 -15.87
N TYR A 356 -35.51 12.55 -15.92
CA TYR A 356 -36.26 13.09 -17.05
C TYR A 356 -35.59 14.35 -17.60
N LEU A 357 -35.73 14.58 -18.90
CA LEU A 357 -35.15 15.74 -19.59
C LEU A 357 -36.00 17.01 -19.46
N ASP A 358 -37.31 16.85 -19.30
CA ASP A 358 -38.30 17.91 -19.38
C ASP A 358 -39.53 17.61 -18.49
N THR A 359 -40.49 18.53 -18.47
CA THR A 359 -41.78 18.40 -17.76
C THR A 359 -42.74 17.42 -18.43
N SER A 360 -42.38 16.88 -19.60
CA SER A 360 -43.15 15.85 -20.32
C SER A 360 -42.70 14.43 -19.94
N PHE A 361 -41.82 14.29 -18.95
CA PHE A 361 -41.29 13.01 -18.48
C PHE A 361 -40.56 12.22 -19.56
N THR A 362 -39.88 12.92 -20.49
CA THR A 362 -39.00 12.25 -21.46
C THR A 362 -37.80 11.61 -20.73
N PRO A 363 -37.60 10.29 -20.78
CA PRO A 363 -36.50 9.63 -20.07
C PRO A 363 -35.13 10.12 -20.52
N ASN A 364 -34.19 10.26 -19.59
CA ASN A 364 -32.83 10.68 -19.88
C ASN A 364 -31.99 9.52 -20.48
N PRO A 365 -31.54 9.61 -21.75
CA PRO A 365 -30.80 8.54 -22.42
C PRO A 365 -29.34 8.39 -21.95
N VAL A 366 -28.80 9.39 -21.22
CA VAL A 366 -27.40 9.43 -20.73
C VAL A 366 -27.31 9.35 -19.21
N ARG A 367 -28.40 8.98 -18.53
CA ARG A 367 -28.43 8.81 -17.08
C ARG A 367 -27.37 7.79 -16.64
N PHE A 368 -26.56 8.17 -15.65
CA PHE A 368 -25.46 7.37 -15.09
C PHE A 368 -24.37 6.97 -16.08
N MET A 369 -24.30 7.61 -17.25
CA MET A 369 -23.27 7.33 -18.24
C MET A 369 -21.86 7.56 -17.68
N PHE A 370 -21.68 8.55 -16.79
CA PHE A 370 -20.41 8.84 -16.13
C PHE A 370 -20.34 8.29 -14.68
N GLY A 371 -21.08 7.20 -14.42
CA GLY A 371 -21.19 6.56 -13.11
C GLY A 371 -22.41 7.02 -12.34
N ALA A 372 -22.91 6.18 -11.42
CA ALA A 372 -24.10 6.46 -10.63
C ALA A 372 -23.96 7.73 -9.78
N ASN A 373 -22.76 7.93 -9.23
CA ASN A 373 -22.41 9.09 -8.40
C ASN A 373 -21.62 10.17 -9.16
N GLY A 374 -21.43 10.03 -10.48
CA GLY A 374 -20.58 10.93 -11.27
C GLY A 374 -19.08 10.73 -11.02
N GLU A 375 -18.66 9.52 -10.66
CA GLU A 375 -17.25 9.15 -10.38
C GLU A 375 -16.31 9.39 -11.57
N ARG A 376 -16.84 9.40 -12.80
CA ARG A 376 -16.08 9.66 -14.03
C ARG A 376 -16.26 11.08 -14.57
N ILE A 377 -16.79 11.98 -13.74
CA ILE A 377 -16.85 13.43 -14.03
C ILE A 377 -15.64 14.08 -13.37
N ILE A 378 -14.69 14.52 -14.19
CA ILE A 378 -13.47 15.20 -13.74
C ILE A 378 -13.73 16.70 -13.79
N VAL A 379 -13.71 17.32 -12.62
CA VAL A 379 -13.78 18.77 -12.48
C VAL A 379 -12.36 19.30 -12.41
N SER A 380 -11.90 19.97 -13.46
CA SER A 380 -10.53 20.47 -13.53
C SER A 380 -10.50 21.99 -13.34
N PRO A 381 -9.85 22.50 -12.27
CA PRO A 381 -9.65 23.93 -12.07
C PRO A 381 -8.57 24.52 -13.00
N LEU A 382 -7.95 23.69 -13.85
CA LEU A 382 -6.89 24.09 -14.76
C LEU A 382 -7.41 24.50 -16.14
N LEU A 383 -8.68 24.21 -16.44
CA LEU A 383 -9.33 24.65 -17.67
C LEU A 383 -9.54 26.17 -17.61
N SER A 384 -9.14 26.86 -18.68
CA SER A 384 -9.21 28.33 -18.76
C SER A 384 -10.57 28.85 -19.22
N ASP A 385 -11.32 28.04 -19.95
CA ASP A 385 -12.65 28.37 -20.46
C ASP A 385 -13.72 27.75 -19.55
N ALA A 386 -14.70 28.57 -19.18
CA ALA A 386 -15.78 28.21 -18.26
C ALA A 386 -16.89 27.38 -18.92
N ASN A 387 -16.95 27.33 -20.26
CA ASN A 387 -18.04 26.71 -21.01
C ASN A 387 -17.59 25.47 -21.81
N ASP A 388 -16.31 25.38 -22.17
CA ASP A 388 -15.76 24.24 -22.90
C ASP A 388 -15.86 22.95 -22.08
N TRP A 389 -16.21 21.85 -22.74
CA TRP A 389 -16.23 20.52 -22.12
C TRP A 389 -15.68 19.45 -23.06
N TYR A 390 -15.16 18.38 -22.46
CA TYR A 390 -14.44 17.33 -23.17
C TYR A 390 -14.94 15.96 -22.73
N VAL A 391 -14.97 15.02 -23.67
CA VAL A 391 -15.34 13.63 -23.41
C VAL A 391 -14.26 12.70 -23.93
N PHE A 392 -13.93 11.72 -23.10
CA PHE A 392 -12.97 10.67 -23.42
C PHE A 392 -13.61 9.30 -23.34
N ALA A 393 -13.16 8.42 -24.24
CA ALA A 393 -13.39 6.98 -24.13
C ALA A 393 -12.58 6.39 -22.98
N SER A 394 -12.81 5.12 -22.66
CA SER A 394 -11.97 4.42 -21.68
C SER A 394 -10.55 4.29 -22.22
N VAL A 395 -9.56 4.53 -21.36
CA VAL A 395 -8.13 4.36 -21.69
C VAL A 395 -7.84 2.91 -22.12
N GLU A 396 -8.58 1.95 -21.58
CA GLU A 396 -8.43 0.53 -21.93
C GLU A 396 -8.97 0.19 -23.33
N GLU A 397 -9.98 0.93 -23.80
CA GLU A 397 -10.65 0.68 -25.08
C GLU A 397 -9.99 1.46 -26.22
N ALA A 398 -9.73 2.75 -25.99
CA ALA A 398 -9.13 3.66 -26.96
C ALA A 398 -8.16 4.63 -26.27
N PRO A 399 -6.89 4.22 -26.04
CA PRO A 399 -5.91 5.06 -25.37
C PRO A 399 -5.62 6.27 -26.27
N THR A 400 -5.95 7.45 -25.75
CA THR A 400 -5.94 8.71 -26.51
C THR A 400 -4.73 9.57 -26.15
N VAL A 401 -4.38 9.62 -24.86
CA VAL A 401 -3.22 10.35 -24.33
C VAL A 401 -2.32 9.35 -23.61
N GLU A 402 -1.01 9.48 -23.82
CA GLU A 402 0.01 8.71 -23.12
C GLU A 402 0.88 9.67 -22.29
N VAL A 403 1.17 9.29 -21.05
CA VAL A 403 2.19 9.93 -20.21
C VAL A 403 3.36 8.97 -20.05
N GLY A 404 4.47 9.29 -20.71
CA GLY A 404 5.70 8.53 -20.63
C GLY A 404 6.55 8.98 -19.44
N PHE A 405 6.79 8.07 -18.49
CA PHE A 405 7.67 8.30 -17.35
C PHE A 405 9.03 7.67 -17.58
N LEU A 406 10.11 8.39 -17.25
CA LEU A 406 11.45 7.85 -17.38
C LEU A 406 11.64 6.65 -16.44
N GLN A 407 12.00 5.50 -17.01
CA GLN A 407 12.17 4.22 -16.32
C GLN A 407 10.95 3.81 -15.46
N GLY A 408 9.75 4.28 -15.82
CA GLY A 408 8.52 3.99 -15.10
C GLY A 408 8.40 4.70 -13.74
N ARG A 409 9.25 5.70 -13.46
CA ARG A 409 9.21 6.47 -12.21
C ARG A 409 8.10 7.51 -12.26
N GLN A 410 6.92 7.17 -11.75
CA GLN A 410 5.75 8.06 -11.68
C GLN A 410 5.80 9.09 -10.54
N GLU A 411 6.76 8.91 -9.63
CA GLU A 411 6.90 9.72 -8.44
C GLU A 411 8.09 10.68 -8.57
N PRO A 412 7.96 11.91 -8.04
CA PRO A 412 9.07 12.83 -7.97
C PRO A 412 10.17 12.30 -7.03
N GLU A 413 11.41 12.47 -7.46
CA GLU A 413 12.59 12.12 -6.70
C GLU A 413 13.07 13.33 -5.89
N PHE A 414 13.58 13.04 -4.68
CA PHE A 414 14.12 14.03 -3.75
C PHE A 414 15.52 13.58 -3.35
N PHE A 415 16.52 14.40 -3.67
CA PHE A 415 17.92 14.10 -3.44
C PHE A 415 18.59 15.20 -2.62
N LEU A 416 19.59 14.83 -1.83
CA LEU A 416 20.55 15.80 -1.34
C LEU A 416 21.39 16.28 -2.54
N ALA A 417 21.49 17.59 -2.74
CA ALA A 417 22.14 18.14 -3.93
C ALA A 417 23.67 18.13 -3.82
N GLU A 418 24.21 17.97 -2.61
CA GLU A 418 25.63 18.05 -2.32
C GLU A 418 26.03 17.06 -1.23
N ASP A 419 27.27 16.56 -1.30
CA ASP A 419 27.86 15.78 -0.22
C ASP A 419 27.99 16.65 1.05
N PRO A 420 27.52 16.18 2.22
CA PRO A 420 27.73 16.87 3.50
C PRO A 420 29.18 17.22 3.80
N ALA A 421 30.14 16.44 3.26
CA ALA A 421 31.58 16.67 3.43
C ALA A 421 32.16 17.74 2.48
N SER A 422 31.36 18.28 1.56
CA SER A 422 31.78 19.35 0.65
C SER A 422 32.02 20.66 1.41
N GLU A 423 33.16 21.33 1.15
CA GLU A 423 33.53 22.66 1.69
C GLU A 423 32.45 23.75 1.49
N LYS A 424 31.44 23.51 0.65
CA LYS A 424 30.34 24.45 0.39
C LYS A 424 29.29 24.53 1.48
N VAL A 425 29.07 23.48 2.27
CA VAL A 425 28.20 23.55 3.46
C VAL A 425 28.86 24.44 4.51
N PHE A 426 30.18 24.30 4.69
CA PHE A 426 31.00 25.12 5.57
C PHE A 426 31.09 26.59 5.12
N THR A 427 31.20 26.86 3.81
CA THR A 427 31.32 28.25 3.32
C THR A 427 29.99 28.98 3.15
N SER A 428 28.84 28.28 3.09
CA SER A 428 27.56 28.91 2.77
C SER A 428 26.38 28.63 3.71
N ASP A 429 26.59 27.91 4.82
CA ASP A 429 25.59 27.66 5.89
C ASP A 429 24.22 27.19 5.35
N LYS A 430 24.23 26.35 4.31
CA LYS A 430 23.06 25.94 3.52
C LYS A 430 23.11 24.46 3.20
N ILE A 431 22.02 23.76 3.47
CA ILE A 431 21.73 22.41 3.00
C ILE A 431 20.78 22.52 1.80
N ARG A 432 21.13 21.91 0.67
CA ARG A 432 20.37 22.02 -0.57
C ARG A 432 19.79 20.67 -0.97
N TYR A 433 18.50 20.65 -1.24
CA TYR A 433 17.78 19.47 -1.72
C TYR A 433 17.30 19.70 -3.15
N LYS A 434 17.59 18.74 -4.03
CA LYS A 434 17.15 18.74 -5.42
C LYS A 434 15.88 17.90 -5.55
N VAL A 435 14.87 18.46 -6.17
CA VAL A 435 13.65 17.73 -6.58
C VAL A 435 13.65 17.57 -8.08
N ARG A 436 13.27 16.38 -8.54
CA ARG A 436 13.25 16.02 -9.95
C ARG A 436 12.06 15.14 -10.30
N HIS A 437 11.41 15.41 -11.41
CA HIS A 437 10.34 14.59 -11.96
C HIS A 437 10.46 14.59 -13.48
N GLU A 438 10.56 13.41 -14.09
CA GLU A 438 10.93 13.24 -15.50
C GLU A 438 9.79 12.51 -16.24
N PHE A 439 9.02 13.27 -17.03
CA PHE A 439 7.88 12.75 -17.78
C PHE A 439 7.56 13.65 -18.99
N GLU A 440 6.78 13.13 -19.92
CA GLU A 440 6.13 13.94 -20.96
C GLU A 440 4.76 13.36 -21.32
N ALA A 441 3.82 14.22 -21.72
CA ALA A 441 2.49 13.81 -22.16
C ALA A 441 2.33 14.05 -23.66
N ALA A 442 1.78 13.08 -24.38
CA ALA A 442 1.55 13.18 -25.82
C ALA A 442 0.20 12.57 -26.21
N VAL A 443 -0.40 13.13 -27.27
CA VAL A 443 -1.60 12.57 -27.89
C VAL A 443 -1.18 11.46 -28.84
N ILE A 444 -1.71 10.26 -28.62
CA ILE A 444 -1.44 9.07 -29.43
C ILE A 444 -2.58 8.74 -30.40
N ASP A 445 -3.81 9.14 -30.07
CA ASP A 445 -4.97 9.01 -30.96
C ASP A 445 -5.97 10.15 -30.71
N TYR A 446 -6.68 10.56 -31.75
CA TYR A 446 -7.74 11.56 -31.66
C TYR A 446 -9.13 10.94 -31.55
N ARG A 447 -9.31 9.67 -31.94
CA ARG A 447 -10.63 9.05 -32.10
C ARG A 447 -11.36 8.84 -30.76
N GLY A 448 -10.61 8.58 -29.69
CA GLY A 448 -11.13 8.40 -28.34
C GLY A 448 -11.48 9.69 -27.59
N ALA A 449 -11.35 10.87 -28.21
CA ALA A 449 -11.67 12.15 -27.60
C ALA A 449 -12.67 12.95 -28.43
N TYR A 450 -13.45 13.78 -27.73
CA TYR A 450 -14.37 14.73 -28.33
C TYR A 450 -14.40 16.03 -27.50
N LYS A 451 -14.41 17.19 -28.18
CA LYS A 451 -14.48 18.52 -27.56
C LYS A 451 -15.72 19.26 -28.03
N GLU A 452 -16.38 19.94 -27.10
CA GLU A 452 -17.35 20.99 -27.40
C GLU A 452 -16.75 22.34 -26.99
N ALA A 453 -16.48 23.19 -27.98
CA ALA A 453 -15.89 24.51 -27.83
C ALA A 453 -16.99 25.58 -27.80
N VAL A 454 -17.40 26.01 -26.62
CA VAL A 454 -18.62 26.80 -26.42
C VAL A 454 -18.24 28.26 -26.18
N VAL A 455 -18.46 29.11 -27.19
CA VAL A 455 -18.12 30.55 -27.16
C VAL A 455 -19.13 31.35 -26.33
#